data_AF-A0A2W6CE21-F1
#
_entry.id   AF-A0A2W6CE21-F1
#
_cell.length_a   1.000
_cell.length_b   1.000
_cell.length_c   1.000
_cell.angle_alpha   90.00
_cell.angle_beta   90.00
_cell.angle_gamma   90.00
#
_symmetry.space_group_name_H-M   'P 1'
#
loop_
_entity.id
_entity.type
_entity.pdbx_description
1 polymer ?
#
loop_
_entity_poly.entity_id
_entity_poly.type
_entity_poly.pdbx_seq_one_letter_code
_entity_poly.pdbx_strand_id
1 'polypeptide(L)'
;MAAFAAVFAVLPLQQETIPFYVHMAGVLLAGICVFPLARWYAQGARSLPMFEIICLSYGVQYSLPLYLQPNQLAVSSGATVVFDWFATFRTLLLAGLGVASMIVAYYTVQRVPAVKKLPKVDLQMSDAQLSRYLAVAFIFGLGTSVLTALHLTPDNTGPLGFAVRLVSIQSFTAIALLTARVYSQKRSWNGWRYLLYIWVAASVSIGLASGSLENVFVPAVIVVLIRWQKTRRFPWRPLFAGAIVFLLLQPIKAEYRAQISNVLYPPGLTQKLTLWFQDSVDMVQGLTDGGVVSNAQTVSTSATSRLDLLHAFVLVDTVTPESVPYLGGGSYVYLAYSWVPRLLWPGKPDASDANNHLALTYGRLSQSQVGSAQVGLGQVTEAYANFGIFGVLLIMALQGVMYSFLNLLLNSARSEGGVAIYLAQMVWFLNGIGSSTAILLGGIVQGLLPSVLILKVFVSTESFRQDTVSTGSAVELA
;
A
#
# COMPACT_ATOMS: atom_id res chain seq x y z
N MET A 1 -7.65 7.97 -21.72
CA MET A 1 -7.59 6.76 -22.58
C MET A 1 -6.79 7.01 -23.85
N ALA A 2 -7.14 8.00 -24.70
CA ALA A 2 -6.38 8.32 -25.92
C ALA A 2 -4.89 8.60 -25.67
N ALA A 3 -4.52 9.35 -24.63
CA ALA A 3 -3.13 9.59 -24.28
C ALA A 3 -2.40 8.34 -23.75
N PHE A 4 -3.08 7.44 -23.03
CA PHE A 4 -2.48 6.19 -22.55
C PHE A 4 -2.27 5.22 -23.73
N ALA A 5 -3.28 5.06 -24.57
CA ALA A 5 -3.17 4.28 -25.81
C ALA A 5 -2.09 4.85 -26.74
N ALA A 6 -2.00 6.18 -26.90
CA ALA A 6 -0.99 6.82 -27.74
C ALA A 6 0.44 6.68 -27.16
N VAL A 7 0.62 6.82 -25.85
CA VAL A 7 1.93 6.64 -25.20
C VAL A 7 2.42 5.21 -25.35
N PHE A 8 1.55 4.21 -25.16
CA PHE A 8 1.95 2.79 -25.21
C PHE A 8 1.88 2.16 -26.61
N ALA A 9 1.17 2.76 -27.57
CA ALA A 9 1.24 2.36 -28.98
C ALA A 9 2.55 2.81 -29.65
N VAL A 10 3.22 3.84 -29.10
CA VAL A 10 4.44 4.44 -29.67
C VAL A 10 5.72 4.02 -28.91
N LEU A 11 5.60 3.42 -27.72
CA LEU A 11 6.71 2.86 -26.95
C LEU A 11 6.76 1.33 -27.11
N PRO A 12 7.37 0.78 -28.17
CA PRO A 12 7.71 -0.64 -28.20
C PRO A 12 8.91 -0.82 -27.26
N LEU A 13 8.64 -0.99 -25.97
CA LEU A 13 9.65 -1.41 -25.00
C LEU A 13 9.88 -2.93 -25.04
N GLN A 14 9.03 -3.67 -25.76
CA GLN A 14 9.15 -5.11 -25.97
C GLN A 14 9.52 -5.45 -27.42
N GLN A 15 10.27 -6.55 -27.56
CA GLN A 15 10.62 -7.15 -28.85
C GLN A 15 9.47 -7.96 -29.45
N GLU A 16 8.48 -8.38 -28.66
CA GLU A 16 7.33 -9.17 -29.13
C GLU A 16 6.17 -8.28 -29.59
N THR A 17 5.49 -8.72 -30.66
CA THR A 17 4.32 -8.02 -31.18
C THR A 17 3.07 -8.42 -30.40
N ILE A 18 2.53 -7.48 -29.62
CA ILE A 18 1.31 -7.71 -28.83
C ILE A 18 0.09 -7.73 -29.78
N PRO A 19 -0.73 -8.80 -29.77
CA PRO A 19 -1.92 -8.84 -30.62
C PRO A 19 -2.92 -7.72 -30.28
N PHE A 20 -3.58 -7.19 -31.31
CA PHE A 20 -4.47 -6.03 -31.17
C PHE A 20 -5.58 -6.23 -30.12
N TYR A 21 -6.18 -7.42 -30.05
CA TYR A 21 -7.23 -7.73 -29.07
C TYR A 21 -6.71 -7.71 -27.62
N VAL A 22 -5.47 -8.17 -27.38
CA VAL A 22 -4.81 -8.09 -26.05
C VAL A 22 -4.51 -6.64 -25.69
N HIS A 23 -3.99 -5.87 -26.65
CA HIS A 23 -3.73 -4.44 -26.48
C HIS A 23 -5.01 -3.68 -26.08
N MET A 24 -6.12 -3.94 -26.78
CA MET A 24 -7.42 -3.32 -26.45
C MET A 24 -7.90 -3.70 -25.05
N ALA A 25 -7.74 -4.96 -24.61
CA ALA A 25 -8.08 -5.38 -23.25
C ALA A 25 -7.22 -4.67 -22.19
N GLY A 26 -5.92 -4.51 -22.44
CA GLY A 26 -5.03 -3.75 -21.56
C GLY A 26 -5.44 -2.28 -21.45
N VAL A 27 -5.70 -1.62 -22.59
CA VAL A 27 -6.17 -0.22 -22.61
C VAL A 27 -7.52 -0.07 -21.90
N LEU A 28 -8.44 -1.02 -22.08
CA LEU A 28 -9.74 -1.03 -21.40
C LEU A 28 -9.54 -1.11 -19.87
N LEU A 29 -8.73 -2.05 -19.39
CA LEU A 29 -8.41 -2.18 -17.97
C LEU A 29 -7.79 -0.91 -17.40
N ALA A 30 -6.77 -0.34 -18.06
CA ALA A 30 -6.19 0.94 -17.65
C ALA A 30 -7.24 2.06 -17.61
N GLY A 31 -8.15 2.07 -18.58
CA GLY A 31 -9.29 2.97 -18.63
C GLY A 31 -10.22 2.86 -17.41
N ILE A 32 -10.60 1.64 -17.04
CA ILE A 32 -11.40 1.34 -15.84
C ILE A 32 -10.68 1.85 -14.58
N CYS A 33 -9.37 1.61 -14.47
CA CYS A 33 -8.55 2.01 -13.33
C CYS A 33 -8.39 3.53 -13.20
N VAL A 34 -8.34 4.26 -14.32
CA VAL A 34 -8.20 5.74 -14.34
C VAL A 34 -9.54 6.45 -14.10
N PHE A 35 -10.67 5.81 -14.42
CA PHE A 35 -12.00 6.41 -14.33
C PHE A 35 -12.32 7.04 -12.95
N PRO A 36 -12.10 6.38 -11.80
CA PRO A 36 -12.35 6.98 -10.49
C PRO A 36 -11.57 8.27 -10.26
N LEU A 37 -10.28 8.29 -10.64
CA LEU A 37 -9.43 9.47 -10.48
C LEU A 37 -9.90 10.63 -11.38
N ALA A 38 -10.25 10.34 -12.64
CA ALA A 38 -10.78 11.33 -13.56
C ALA A 38 -12.09 11.94 -13.02
N ARG A 39 -12.99 11.11 -12.48
CA ARG A 39 -14.22 11.54 -11.82
C ARG A 39 -13.95 12.42 -10.60
N TRP A 40 -13.00 12.03 -9.74
CA TRP A 40 -12.62 12.82 -8.55
C TRP A 40 -12.11 14.22 -8.92
N TYR A 41 -11.28 14.31 -9.97
CA TYR A 41 -10.80 15.58 -10.51
C TYR A 41 -11.95 16.43 -11.09
N ALA A 42 -12.82 15.84 -11.91
CA ALA A 42 -13.93 16.53 -12.54
C ALA A 42 -14.95 17.08 -11.51
N GLN A 43 -15.14 16.38 -10.39
CA GLN A 43 -16.02 16.80 -9.31
C GLN A 43 -15.42 17.87 -8.39
N GLY A 44 -14.14 18.21 -8.55
CA GLY A 44 -13.46 19.15 -7.66
C GLY A 44 -13.43 18.67 -6.20
N ALA A 45 -13.50 17.36 -5.96
CA ALA A 45 -13.58 16.77 -4.63
C ALA A 45 -12.37 17.18 -3.76
N ARG A 46 -12.61 17.44 -2.47
CA ARG A 46 -11.59 17.90 -1.50
C ARG A 46 -11.08 16.78 -0.56
N SER A 47 -11.69 15.60 -0.63
CA SER A 47 -11.26 14.41 0.10
C SER A 47 -9.97 13.83 -0.48
N LEU A 48 -9.22 13.05 0.30
CA LEU A 48 -8.05 12.35 -0.21
C LEU A 48 -8.46 11.30 -1.26
N PRO A 49 -7.82 11.24 -2.43
CA PRO A 49 -8.19 10.30 -3.50
C PRO A 49 -7.58 8.90 -3.30
N MET A 50 -7.66 8.31 -2.10
CA MET A 50 -6.99 7.03 -1.82
C MET A 50 -7.60 5.87 -2.60
N PHE A 51 -8.93 5.81 -2.70
CA PHE A 51 -9.59 4.77 -3.49
C PHE A 51 -9.22 4.86 -4.98
N GLU A 52 -9.15 6.09 -5.49
CA GLU A 52 -8.76 6.38 -6.86
C GLU A 52 -7.31 5.97 -7.15
N ILE A 53 -6.40 6.21 -6.21
CA ILE A 53 -4.99 5.77 -6.31
C ILE A 53 -4.88 4.24 -6.24
N ILE A 54 -5.67 3.58 -5.38
CA ILE A 54 -5.76 2.11 -5.33
C ILE A 54 -6.20 1.55 -6.69
N CYS A 55 -7.26 2.10 -7.28
CA CYS A 55 -7.70 1.70 -8.63
C CYS A 55 -6.58 1.90 -9.67
N LEU A 56 -5.89 3.04 -9.63
CA LEU A 56 -4.77 3.32 -10.53
C LEU A 56 -3.65 2.28 -10.39
N SER A 57 -3.34 1.86 -9.17
CA SER A 57 -2.30 0.87 -8.91
C SER A 57 -2.63 -0.55 -9.41
N TYR A 58 -3.92 -0.91 -9.49
CA TYR A 58 -4.34 -2.12 -10.22
C TYR A 58 -4.04 -1.98 -11.72
N GLY A 59 -4.26 -0.80 -12.30
CA GLY A 59 -3.87 -0.52 -13.69
C GLY A 59 -2.36 -0.65 -13.90
N VAL A 60 -1.55 -0.11 -12.97
CA VAL A 60 -0.08 -0.24 -13.00
C VAL A 60 0.37 -1.69 -12.86
N GLN A 61 -0.32 -2.53 -12.09
CA GLN A 61 0.13 -3.91 -11.82
C GLN A 61 -0.45 -4.97 -12.76
N TYR A 62 -1.55 -4.68 -13.46
CA TYR A 62 -2.18 -5.63 -14.39
C TYR A 62 -2.16 -5.17 -15.85
N SER A 63 -2.17 -3.86 -16.13
CA SER A 63 -2.14 -3.38 -17.53
C SER A 63 -0.76 -2.99 -18.00
N LEU A 64 0.10 -2.42 -17.14
CA LEU A 64 1.43 -1.98 -17.54
C LEU A 64 2.40 -3.14 -17.83
N PRO A 65 2.39 -4.26 -17.08
CA PRO A 65 3.30 -5.38 -17.35
C PRO A 65 3.14 -5.97 -18.75
N LEU A 66 1.94 -5.87 -19.35
CA LEU A 66 1.69 -6.23 -20.74
C LEU A 66 2.70 -5.60 -21.71
N TYR A 67 3.16 -4.37 -21.44
CA TYR A 67 4.08 -3.62 -22.30
C TYR A 67 5.52 -3.61 -21.78
N LEU A 68 5.74 -4.00 -20.53
CA LEU A 68 7.05 -3.92 -19.88
C LEU A 68 7.71 -5.28 -19.69
N GLN A 69 6.95 -6.38 -19.65
CA GLN A 69 7.45 -7.73 -19.38
C GLN A 69 7.03 -8.70 -20.50
N PRO A 70 7.96 -9.55 -21.00
CA PRO A 70 7.61 -10.57 -21.99
C PRO A 70 6.46 -11.44 -21.50
N ASN A 71 5.69 -12.06 -22.40
CA ASN A 71 4.51 -12.86 -22.05
C ASN A 71 4.87 -14.23 -21.45
N GLN A 72 5.63 -14.19 -20.35
CA GLN A 72 6.20 -15.33 -19.67
C GLN A 72 6.45 -15.00 -18.20
N LEU A 73 6.57 -16.02 -17.36
CA LEU A 73 6.89 -15.85 -15.95
C LEU A 73 7.92 -16.88 -15.48
N ALA A 74 8.94 -16.42 -14.76
CA ALA A 74 9.87 -17.29 -14.07
C ALA A 74 9.20 -17.90 -12.81
N VAL A 75 9.33 -19.22 -12.68
CA VAL A 75 8.88 -19.98 -11.49
C VAL A 75 10.08 -20.41 -10.65
N SER A 76 9.85 -20.77 -9.39
CA SER A 76 10.91 -21.07 -8.41
C SER A 76 11.76 -22.29 -8.77
N SER A 77 11.28 -23.16 -9.67
CA SER A 77 12.05 -24.29 -10.22
C SER A 77 13.15 -23.87 -11.20
N GLY A 78 13.24 -22.58 -11.54
CA GLY A 78 14.16 -22.06 -12.55
C GLY A 78 13.64 -22.20 -13.99
N ALA A 79 12.45 -22.79 -14.17
CA ALA A 79 11.78 -22.82 -15.46
C ALA A 79 11.09 -21.48 -15.77
N THR A 80 10.96 -21.17 -17.05
CA THR A 80 10.19 -20.03 -17.55
C THR A 80 8.94 -20.56 -18.24
N VAL A 81 7.77 -20.18 -17.74
CA VAL A 81 6.48 -20.53 -18.34
C VAL A 81 6.12 -19.45 -19.34
N VAL A 82 6.06 -19.79 -20.63
CA VAL A 82 5.59 -18.90 -21.69
C VAL A 82 4.09 -19.07 -21.84
N PHE A 83 3.35 -17.97 -21.95
CA PHE A 83 1.90 -18.00 -22.01
C PHE A 83 1.37 -17.78 -23.43
N ASP A 84 0.20 -18.38 -23.69
CA ASP A 84 -0.58 -18.04 -24.88
C ASP A 84 -1.26 -16.67 -24.71
N TRP A 85 -1.31 -15.90 -25.79
CA TRP A 85 -1.90 -14.56 -25.79
C TRP A 85 -3.40 -14.57 -25.49
N PHE A 86 -4.09 -15.67 -25.80
CA PHE A 86 -5.50 -15.83 -25.43
C PHE A 86 -5.69 -15.91 -23.91
N ALA A 87 -4.80 -16.61 -23.20
CA ALA A 87 -4.84 -16.67 -21.74
C ALA A 87 -4.58 -15.29 -21.11
N THR A 88 -3.62 -14.54 -21.64
CA THR A 88 -3.34 -13.17 -21.22
C THR A 88 -4.53 -12.24 -21.47
N PHE A 89 -5.17 -12.34 -22.64
CA PHE A 89 -6.40 -11.61 -22.95
C PHE A 89 -7.53 -11.91 -21.96
N ARG A 90 -7.82 -13.20 -21.71
CA ARG A 90 -8.85 -13.64 -20.77
C ARG A 90 -8.59 -13.08 -19.37
N THR A 91 -7.34 -13.18 -18.91
CA THR A 91 -6.90 -12.69 -17.60
C THR A 91 -7.06 -11.17 -17.46
N LEU A 92 -6.72 -10.39 -18.49
CA LEU A 92 -6.95 -8.94 -18.50
C LEU A 92 -8.44 -8.59 -18.37
N LEU A 93 -9.32 -9.33 -19.05
CA LEU A 93 -10.76 -9.14 -18.92
C LEU A 93 -11.25 -9.49 -17.50
N LEU A 94 -10.78 -10.59 -16.92
CA LEU A 94 -11.13 -10.98 -15.54
C LEU A 94 -10.65 -9.94 -14.52
N ALA A 95 -9.43 -9.43 -14.66
CA ALA A 95 -8.93 -8.35 -13.82
C ALA A 95 -9.77 -7.07 -14.00
N GLY A 96 -10.15 -6.74 -15.24
CA GLY A 96 -11.04 -5.63 -15.55
C GLY A 96 -12.41 -5.77 -14.89
N LEU A 97 -13.01 -6.95 -14.95
CA LEU A 97 -14.28 -7.26 -14.30
C LEU A 97 -14.19 -7.16 -12.77
N GLY A 98 -13.11 -7.67 -12.17
CA GLY A 98 -12.87 -7.55 -10.73
C GLY A 98 -12.77 -6.10 -10.28
N VAL A 99 -11.91 -5.30 -10.93
CA VAL A 99 -11.75 -3.87 -10.60
C VAL A 99 -13.03 -3.08 -10.88
N ALA A 100 -13.74 -3.36 -11.97
CA ALA A 100 -15.03 -2.75 -12.26
C ALA A 100 -16.08 -3.07 -11.18
N SER A 101 -16.15 -4.32 -10.73
CA SER A 101 -17.02 -4.76 -9.62
C SER A 101 -16.71 -3.98 -8.34
N MET A 102 -15.43 -3.83 -7.99
CA MET A 102 -14.98 -3.02 -6.86
C MET A 102 -15.43 -1.56 -6.97
N ILE A 103 -15.26 -0.94 -8.16
CA ILE A 103 -15.67 0.45 -8.43
C ILE A 103 -17.17 0.64 -8.32
N VAL A 104 -17.95 -0.28 -8.91
CA VAL A 104 -19.42 -0.25 -8.86
C VAL A 104 -19.89 -0.36 -7.42
N ALA A 105 -19.35 -1.32 -6.66
CA ALA A 105 -19.70 -1.52 -5.25
C ALA A 105 -19.37 -0.27 -4.41
N TYR A 106 -18.18 0.30 -4.58
CA TYR A 106 -17.74 1.50 -3.87
C TYR A 106 -18.72 2.67 -4.08
N TYR A 107 -19.05 3.01 -5.33
CA TYR A 107 -19.95 4.14 -5.60
C TYR A 107 -21.41 3.84 -5.27
N THR A 108 -21.84 2.58 -5.34
CA THR A 108 -23.20 2.18 -4.97
C THR A 108 -23.44 2.41 -3.48
N VAL A 109 -22.51 1.97 -2.63
CA VAL A 109 -22.59 2.17 -1.16
C VAL A 109 -22.66 3.65 -0.80
N GLN A 110 -21.91 4.52 -1.49
CA GLN A 110 -21.95 5.96 -1.25
C GLN A 110 -23.28 6.63 -1.62
N ARG A 111 -24.10 6.00 -2.47
CA ARG A 111 -25.43 6.52 -2.82
C ARG A 111 -26.50 6.14 -1.81
N VAL A 112 -26.29 5.08 -1.01
CA VAL A 112 -27.26 4.60 -0.03
C VAL A 112 -27.47 5.65 1.09
N PRO A 113 -28.69 6.19 1.27
CA PRO A 113 -28.94 7.24 2.27
C PRO A 113 -28.64 6.80 3.70
N ALA A 114 -28.92 5.53 4.05
CA ALA A 114 -28.64 4.98 5.37
C ALA A 114 -27.14 5.02 5.72
N VAL A 115 -26.27 4.74 4.75
CA VAL A 115 -24.82 4.75 4.95
C VAL A 115 -24.29 6.17 5.15
N LYS A 116 -24.92 7.17 4.52
CA LYS A 116 -24.57 8.59 4.72
C LYS A 116 -24.86 9.09 6.14
N LYS A 117 -25.75 8.41 6.88
CA LYS A 117 -26.07 8.69 8.29
C LYS A 117 -25.08 8.06 9.26
N LEU A 118 -24.12 7.26 8.80
CA LEU A 118 -23.11 6.66 9.67
C LEU A 118 -22.29 7.75 10.38
N PRO A 119 -21.96 7.54 11.66
CA PRO A 119 -21.20 8.50 12.44
C PRO A 119 -19.81 8.67 11.81
N LYS A 120 -19.46 9.92 11.51
CA LYS A 120 -18.12 10.25 11.03
C LYS A 120 -17.20 10.33 12.24
N VAL A 121 -16.00 9.79 12.10
CA VAL A 121 -14.95 9.90 13.12
C VAL A 121 -14.37 11.30 12.98
N ASP A 122 -14.96 12.27 13.70
CA ASP A 122 -14.45 13.63 13.74
C ASP A 122 -13.50 13.82 14.94
N LEU A 123 -12.21 13.68 14.67
CA LEU A 123 -11.11 13.92 15.60
C LEU A 123 -10.48 15.29 15.31
N GLN A 124 -11.19 16.36 15.68
CA GLN A 124 -10.62 17.70 15.69
C GLN A 124 -9.74 17.86 16.93
N MET A 125 -8.54 18.41 16.73
CA MET A 125 -7.57 18.61 17.81
C MET A 125 -7.25 20.09 17.95
N SER A 126 -7.25 20.58 19.18
CA SER A 126 -6.65 21.88 19.50
C SER A 126 -5.13 21.81 19.37
N ASP A 127 -4.47 22.96 19.23
CA ASP A 127 -3.01 23.04 19.10
C ASP A 127 -2.27 22.38 20.28
N ALA A 128 -2.83 22.49 21.49
CA ALA A 128 -2.27 21.86 22.69
C ALA A 128 -2.47 20.33 22.69
N GLN A 129 -3.60 19.84 22.19
CA GLN A 129 -3.84 18.40 22.04
C GLN A 129 -2.94 17.80 20.97
N LEU A 130 -2.82 18.47 19.82
CA LEU A 130 -1.91 18.06 18.75
C LEU A 130 -0.46 18.01 19.24
N SER A 131 0.02 19.04 19.93
CA SER A 131 1.39 19.06 20.47
C SER A 131 1.66 17.93 21.46
N ARG A 132 0.70 17.62 22.35
CA ARG A 132 0.80 16.47 23.27
C ARG A 132 0.83 15.14 22.53
N TYR A 133 -0.06 14.95 21.54
CA TYR A 133 -0.05 13.75 20.71
C TYR A 133 1.27 13.59 19.97
N LEU A 134 1.78 14.65 19.34
CA LEU A 134 3.06 14.61 18.63
C LEU A 134 4.22 14.28 19.55
N ALA A 135 4.25 14.80 20.78
CA ALA A 135 5.27 14.44 21.77
C ALA A 135 5.21 12.95 22.15
N VAL A 136 4.01 12.41 22.39
CA VAL A 136 3.80 10.99 22.69
C VAL A 136 4.17 10.11 21.48
N ALA A 137 3.72 10.47 20.28
CA ALA A 137 4.02 9.73 19.06
C ALA A 137 5.52 9.79 18.69
N PHE A 138 6.22 10.86 19.06
CA PHE A 138 7.67 10.94 18.92
C PHE A 138 8.37 9.98 19.88
N ILE A 139 8.07 10.05 21.18
CA ILE A 139 8.72 9.20 22.19
C ILE A 139 8.42 7.72 21.94
N PHE A 140 7.14 7.38 21.83
CA PHE A 140 6.74 5.98 21.72
C PHE A 140 6.75 5.49 20.28
N GLY A 141 6.18 6.23 19.33
CA GLY A 141 6.09 5.78 17.94
C GLY A 141 7.45 5.74 17.24
N LEU A 142 8.19 6.86 17.23
CA LEU A 142 9.53 6.89 16.64
C LEU A 142 10.53 6.07 17.47
N GLY A 143 10.47 6.17 18.80
CA GLY A 143 11.33 5.38 19.70
C GLY A 143 11.19 3.87 19.50
N THR A 144 9.96 3.34 19.44
CA THR A 144 9.75 1.91 19.13
C THR A 144 10.22 1.53 17.73
N SER A 145 10.09 2.43 16.75
CA SER A 145 10.60 2.19 15.39
C SER A 145 12.13 2.07 15.37
N VAL A 146 12.84 2.89 16.16
CA VAL A 146 14.30 2.79 16.35
C VAL A 146 14.66 1.47 17.04
N LEU A 147 13.98 1.12 18.13
CA LEU A 147 14.24 -0.15 18.84
C LEU A 147 13.99 -1.36 17.93
N THR A 148 12.97 -1.30 17.08
CA THR A 148 12.67 -2.35 16.09
C THR A 148 13.78 -2.46 15.05
N ALA A 149 14.27 -1.34 14.53
CA ALA A 149 15.39 -1.34 13.58
C ALA A 149 16.70 -1.86 14.19
N LEU A 150 16.84 -1.79 15.52
CA LEU A 150 17.95 -2.36 16.28
C LEU A 150 17.74 -3.83 16.68
N HIS A 151 16.60 -4.46 16.32
CA HIS A 151 16.21 -5.79 16.77
C HIS A 151 16.13 -5.92 18.30
N LEU A 152 15.82 -4.83 19.00
CA LEU A 152 15.65 -4.79 20.47
C LEU A 152 14.20 -4.96 20.90
N THR A 153 13.28 -5.12 19.95
CA THR A 153 11.86 -5.38 20.21
C THR A 153 11.52 -6.84 19.96
N PRO A 154 10.50 -7.39 20.63
CA PRO A 154 9.99 -8.73 20.34
C PRO A 154 9.64 -8.91 18.86
N ASP A 155 9.86 -10.12 18.36
CA ASP A 155 9.53 -10.47 16.99
C ASP A 155 8.03 -10.27 16.68
N ASN A 156 7.73 -10.05 15.40
CA ASN A 156 6.39 -9.69 14.90
C ASN A 156 5.31 -10.76 15.07
N THR A 157 5.64 -11.91 15.67
CA THR A 157 4.79 -13.10 15.78
C THR A 157 3.97 -13.14 17.08
N GLY A 158 4.26 -12.30 18.07
CA GLY A 158 3.62 -12.31 19.39
C GLY A 158 2.65 -11.14 19.68
N PRO A 159 1.89 -11.19 20.80
CA PRO A 159 1.07 -10.08 21.28
C PRO A 159 1.88 -8.79 21.50
N LEU A 160 3.11 -8.93 21.96
CA LEU A 160 4.03 -7.80 22.16
C LEU A 160 4.49 -7.21 20.82
N GLY A 161 4.82 -8.04 19.82
CA GLY A 161 5.14 -7.56 18.46
C GLY A 161 3.98 -6.81 17.82
N PHE A 162 2.74 -7.25 18.08
CA PHE A 162 1.54 -6.51 17.70
C PHE A 162 1.45 -5.12 18.36
N ALA A 163 1.68 -5.05 19.68
CA ALA A 163 1.69 -3.78 20.40
C ALA A 163 2.79 -2.83 19.89
N VAL A 164 3.99 -3.35 19.61
CA VAL A 164 5.09 -2.60 18.99
C VAL A 164 4.64 -2.01 17.66
N ARG A 165 4.06 -2.81 16.76
CA ARG A 165 3.55 -2.32 15.46
C ARG A 165 2.49 -1.24 15.60
N LEU A 166 1.55 -1.40 16.54
CA LEU A 166 0.52 -0.39 16.82
C LEU A 166 1.09 0.93 17.33
N VAL A 167 2.15 0.88 18.12
CA VAL A 167 2.81 2.09 18.61
C VAL A 167 3.64 2.72 17.49
N SER A 168 4.39 1.92 16.72
CA SER A 168 5.21 2.40 15.62
C SER A 168 4.37 3.07 14.51
N ILE A 169 3.16 2.57 14.23
CA ILE A 169 2.27 3.18 13.21
C ILE A 169 1.83 4.61 13.57
N GLN A 170 1.88 4.98 14.86
CA GLN A 170 1.58 6.35 15.29
C GLN A 170 2.61 7.36 14.77
N SER A 171 3.82 6.92 14.40
CA SER A 171 4.81 7.79 13.76
C SER A 171 4.31 8.31 12.39
N PHE A 172 3.69 7.44 11.58
CA PHE A 172 3.13 7.83 10.28
C PHE A 172 1.89 8.72 10.45
N THR A 173 1.04 8.43 11.43
CA THR A 173 -0.11 9.29 11.75
C THR A 173 0.33 10.67 12.23
N ALA A 174 1.40 10.76 13.01
CA ALA A 174 1.98 12.03 13.43
C ALA A 174 2.57 12.83 12.27
N ILE A 175 3.28 12.19 11.34
CA ILE A 175 3.75 12.82 10.09
C ILE A 175 2.57 13.35 9.28
N ALA A 176 1.48 12.58 9.19
CA ALA A 176 0.28 13.01 8.48
C ALA A 176 -0.35 14.26 9.13
N LEU A 177 -0.56 14.27 10.45
CA LEU A 177 -1.08 15.42 11.18
C LEU A 177 -0.17 16.66 11.07
N LEU A 178 1.13 16.48 11.24
CA LEU A 178 2.10 17.55 11.16
C LEU A 178 2.16 18.16 9.75
N THR A 179 2.10 17.32 8.71
CA THR A 179 2.00 17.78 7.32
C THR A 179 0.71 18.55 7.10
N ALA A 180 -0.43 18.04 7.57
CA ALA A 180 -1.72 18.72 7.42
C ALA A 180 -1.66 20.13 8.04
N ARG A 181 -1.03 20.26 9.21
CA ARG A 181 -0.80 21.52 9.92
C ARG A 181 0.11 22.49 9.17
N VAL A 182 1.25 22.01 8.65
CA VAL A 182 2.22 22.84 7.90
C VAL A 182 1.60 23.42 6.63
N TYR A 183 0.76 22.66 5.94
CA TYR A 183 0.16 23.07 4.67
C TYR A 183 -1.25 23.67 4.80
N SER A 184 -1.90 23.61 5.97
CA SER A 184 -3.20 24.25 6.20
C SER A 184 -3.08 25.74 6.58
N GLN A 185 -2.01 26.13 7.28
CA GLN A 185 -1.83 27.51 7.74
C GLN A 185 -1.04 28.35 6.75
N LYS A 186 -1.60 29.50 6.35
CA LYS A 186 -0.91 30.50 5.50
C LYS A 186 0.41 31.00 6.10
N ARG A 187 0.55 30.96 7.44
CA ARG A 187 1.76 31.35 8.18
C ARG A 187 2.01 30.38 9.34
N SER A 188 2.34 29.13 9.01
CA SER A 188 2.79 28.16 10.01
C SER A 188 4.10 28.62 10.65
N TRP A 189 4.23 28.52 11.98
CA TRP A 189 5.52 28.69 12.66
C TRP A 189 6.59 27.79 12.03
N ASN A 190 7.77 28.36 11.72
CA ASN A 190 8.84 27.64 11.03
C ASN A 190 9.29 26.37 11.78
N GLY A 191 9.15 26.34 13.11
CA GLY A 191 9.45 25.16 13.92
C GLY A 191 8.69 23.91 13.50
N TRP A 192 7.40 24.02 13.11
CA TRP A 192 6.63 22.86 12.62
C TRP A 192 7.21 22.28 11.31
N ARG A 193 7.77 23.12 10.45
CA ARG A 193 8.41 22.69 9.20
C ARG A 193 9.71 21.96 9.48
N TYR A 194 10.54 22.49 10.38
CA TYR A 194 11.78 21.82 10.80
C TYR A 194 11.49 20.48 11.48
N LEU A 195 10.50 20.43 12.39
CA LEU A 195 10.06 19.19 13.02
C LEU A 195 9.61 18.16 11.99
N LEU A 196 8.86 18.58 10.95
CA LEU A 196 8.42 17.69 9.89
C LEU A 196 9.62 17.09 9.13
N TYR A 197 10.57 17.93 8.72
CA TYR A 197 11.74 17.46 7.99
C TYR A 197 12.64 16.55 8.83
N ILE A 198 12.84 16.88 10.11
CA ILE A 198 13.60 16.04 11.03
C ILE A 198 12.91 14.68 11.20
N TRP A 199 11.59 14.66 11.38
CA TRP A 199 10.85 13.41 11.59
C TRP A 199 10.83 12.54 10.33
N VAL A 200 10.60 13.15 9.16
CA VAL A 200 10.66 12.43 7.88
C VAL A 200 12.06 11.88 7.65
N ALA A 201 13.11 12.67 7.88
CA ALA A 201 14.49 12.22 7.76
C ALA A 201 14.79 11.04 8.70
N ALA A 202 14.40 11.14 9.97
CA ALA A 202 14.58 10.05 10.94
C ALA A 202 13.84 8.76 10.51
N SER A 203 12.61 8.90 10.01
CA SER A 203 11.81 7.76 9.55
C SER A 203 12.41 7.11 8.30
N VAL A 204 12.95 7.91 7.38
CA VAL A 204 13.69 7.43 6.20
C VAL A 204 14.94 6.67 6.61
N SER A 205 15.73 7.20 7.57
CA SER A 205 16.92 6.51 8.08
C SER A 205 16.60 5.18 8.74
N ILE A 206 15.52 5.13 9.54
CA ILE A 206 15.01 3.88 10.13
C ILE A 206 14.57 2.90 9.02
N GLY A 207 13.87 3.40 8.00
CA GLY A 207 13.45 2.61 6.84
C GLY A 207 14.63 1.97 6.10
N LEU A 208 15.69 2.73 5.84
CA LEU A 208 16.93 2.23 5.23
C LEU A 208 17.55 1.14 6.13
N ALA A 209 17.73 1.42 7.42
CA ALA A 209 18.27 0.45 8.38
C ALA A 209 17.42 -0.83 8.55
N SER A 210 16.13 -0.79 8.21
CA SER A 210 15.27 -1.97 8.19
C SER A 210 15.43 -2.82 6.92
N GLY A 211 16.12 -2.32 5.89
CA GLY A 211 16.22 -2.97 4.58
C GLY A 211 14.88 -3.01 3.83
N SER A 212 13.89 -2.21 4.23
CA SER A 212 12.58 -2.13 3.58
C SER A 212 12.41 -0.78 2.89
N LEU A 213 12.47 -0.77 1.56
CA LEU A 213 12.19 0.43 0.77
C LEU A 213 10.77 0.95 0.99
N GLU A 214 9.82 0.10 1.35
CA GLU A 214 8.48 0.55 1.73
C GLU A 214 8.56 1.56 2.89
N ASN A 215 9.25 1.22 3.98
CA ASN A 215 9.40 2.09 5.14
C ASN A 215 10.15 3.40 4.83
N VAL A 216 10.98 3.41 3.79
CA VAL A 216 11.67 4.61 3.30
C VAL A 216 10.71 5.57 2.60
N PHE A 217 9.83 5.06 1.74
CA PHE A 217 8.98 5.90 0.89
C PHE A 217 7.64 6.28 1.55
N VAL A 218 7.11 5.48 2.47
CA VAL A 218 5.82 5.77 3.15
C VAL A 218 5.75 7.19 3.76
N PRO A 219 6.75 7.67 4.55
CA PRO A 219 6.77 9.05 5.06
C PRO A 219 6.66 10.10 3.96
N ALA A 220 7.43 9.93 2.88
CA ALA A 220 7.44 10.88 1.76
C ALA A 220 6.12 10.87 0.99
N VAL A 221 5.53 9.69 0.77
CA VAL A 221 4.22 9.53 0.13
C VAL A 221 3.13 10.23 0.95
N ILE A 222 3.12 10.08 2.28
CA ILE A 222 2.18 10.78 3.16
C ILE A 222 2.30 12.30 2.97
N VAL A 223 3.52 12.84 2.98
CA VAL A 223 3.76 14.28 2.79
C VAL A 223 3.24 14.75 1.43
N VAL A 224 3.57 14.01 0.37
CA VAL A 224 3.18 14.32 -1.02
C VAL A 224 1.65 14.30 -1.19
N LEU A 225 0.97 13.30 -0.64
CA LEU A 225 -0.49 13.16 -0.77
C LEU A 225 -1.25 14.25 -0.02
N ILE A 226 -0.85 14.59 1.21
CA ILE A 226 -1.47 15.69 1.95
C ILE A 226 -1.18 17.03 1.30
N ARG A 227 0.06 17.26 0.83
CA ARG A 227 0.41 18.47 0.09
C ARG A 227 -0.45 18.58 -1.17
N TRP A 228 -0.62 17.50 -1.92
CA TRP A 228 -1.46 17.50 -3.12
C TRP A 228 -2.91 17.84 -2.78
N GLN A 229 -3.46 17.24 -1.72
CA GLN A 229 -4.81 17.53 -1.24
C GLN A 229 -4.98 19.03 -0.89
N LYS A 230 -4.07 19.60 -0.10
CA LYS A 230 -4.17 20.98 0.42
C LYS A 230 -3.83 22.03 -0.65
N THR A 231 -2.82 21.78 -1.49
CA THR A 231 -2.35 22.77 -2.48
C THR A 231 -3.04 22.66 -3.84
N ARG A 232 -3.74 21.55 -4.11
CA ARG A 232 -4.41 21.24 -5.40
C ARG A 232 -3.49 21.21 -6.61
N ARG A 233 -2.17 21.25 -6.41
CA ARG A 233 -1.17 21.15 -7.47
C ARG A 233 -0.63 19.74 -7.48
N PHE A 234 -0.76 19.07 -8.63
CA PHE A 234 -0.26 17.71 -8.78
C PHE A 234 1.27 17.67 -8.58
N PRO A 235 1.78 16.90 -7.62
CA PRO A 235 3.18 16.96 -7.19
C PRO A 235 4.07 16.06 -8.07
N TRP A 236 4.05 16.25 -9.39
CA TRP A 236 4.79 15.38 -10.31
C TRP A 236 6.31 15.40 -10.09
N ARG A 237 6.89 16.55 -9.72
CA ARG A 237 8.34 16.68 -9.47
C ARG A 237 8.85 15.75 -8.35
N PRO A 238 8.31 15.79 -7.11
CA PRO A 238 8.75 14.86 -6.07
C PRO A 238 8.35 13.40 -6.35
N LEU A 239 7.25 13.15 -7.07
CA LEU A 239 6.91 11.78 -7.49
C LEU A 239 7.93 11.21 -8.47
N PHE A 240 8.35 12.01 -9.46
CA PHE A 240 9.35 11.62 -10.44
C PHE A 240 10.73 11.44 -9.80
N ALA A 241 11.15 12.38 -8.94
CA ALA A 241 12.39 12.24 -8.19
C ALA A 241 12.37 11.00 -7.28
N GLY A 242 11.26 10.75 -6.59
CA GLY A 242 11.07 9.56 -5.75
C GLY A 242 11.13 8.27 -6.56
N ALA A 243 10.56 8.23 -7.76
CA ALA A 243 10.64 7.08 -8.66
C ALA A 243 12.08 6.80 -9.11
N ILE A 244 12.86 7.82 -9.46
CA ILE A 244 14.28 7.67 -9.79
C ILE A 244 15.05 7.10 -8.61
N VAL A 245 14.87 7.69 -7.41
CA VAL A 245 15.54 7.21 -6.19
C VAL A 245 15.13 5.77 -5.88
N PHE A 246 13.85 5.41 -6.04
CA PHE A 246 13.38 4.05 -5.83
C PHE A 246 14.06 3.06 -6.76
N LEU A 247 14.16 3.37 -8.05
CA LEU A 247 14.83 2.53 -9.03
C LEU A 247 16.30 2.30 -8.67
N LEU A 248 17.00 3.36 -8.27
CA LEU A 248 18.41 3.28 -7.86
C LEU A 248 18.59 2.49 -6.54
N LEU A 249 17.64 2.56 -5.61
CA LEU A 249 17.75 1.86 -4.33
C LEU A 249 17.42 0.36 -4.43
N GLN A 250 16.77 -0.11 -5.50
CA GLN A 250 16.35 -1.52 -5.63
C GLN A 250 17.52 -2.53 -5.64
N PRO A 251 18.58 -2.35 -6.44
CA PRO A 251 19.73 -3.26 -6.42
C PRO A 251 20.49 -3.19 -5.11
N ILE A 252 20.71 -1.97 -4.59
CA ILE A 252 21.41 -1.73 -3.32
C ILE A 252 20.73 -2.50 -2.18
N LYS A 253 19.39 -2.51 -2.15
CA LYS A 253 18.61 -3.28 -1.17
C LYS A 253 18.97 -4.77 -1.17
N ALA A 254 19.19 -5.36 -2.34
CA ALA A 254 19.47 -6.79 -2.47
C ALA A 254 20.85 -7.11 -1.89
N GLU A 255 21.85 -6.31 -2.23
CA GLU A 255 23.23 -6.42 -1.73
C GLU A 255 23.29 -6.21 -0.22
N TYR A 256 22.70 -5.12 0.26
CA TYR A 256 22.57 -4.82 1.69
C TYR A 256 21.96 -6.00 2.46
N ARG A 257 20.86 -6.58 1.95
CA ARG A 257 20.19 -7.71 2.59
C ARG A 257 21.05 -8.97 2.60
N ALA A 258 21.83 -9.22 1.55
CA ALA A 258 22.75 -10.36 1.52
C ALA A 258 23.78 -10.27 2.65
N GLN A 259 24.33 -9.07 2.89
CA GLN A 259 25.34 -8.83 3.92
C GLN A 259 24.79 -8.90 5.35
N ILE A 260 23.55 -8.44 5.59
CA ILE A 260 22.95 -8.47 6.93
C ILE A 260 22.18 -9.75 7.24
N SER A 261 21.83 -10.54 6.22
CA SER A 261 21.20 -11.84 6.40
C SER A 261 22.21 -12.85 6.93
N ASN A 262 21.88 -13.57 8.00
CA ASN A 262 22.69 -14.65 8.60
C ASN A 262 23.94 -14.21 9.40
N VAL A 263 23.97 -12.98 9.93
CA VAL A 263 25.04 -12.54 10.84
C VAL A 263 24.71 -12.92 12.29
N LEU A 264 25.66 -13.52 13.01
CA LEU A 264 25.52 -13.90 14.44
C LEU A 264 25.24 -12.72 15.37
N TYR A 265 25.77 -11.55 15.04
CA TYR A 265 25.57 -10.30 15.78
C TYR A 265 24.96 -9.25 14.85
N PRO A 266 23.67 -8.90 15.02
CA PRO A 266 23.03 -7.90 14.19
C PRO A 266 23.76 -6.56 14.27
N PRO A 267 24.10 -5.93 13.13
CA PRO A 267 24.81 -4.65 13.13
C PRO A 267 23.95 -3.54 13.74
N GLY A 268 24.59 -2.61 14.45
CA GLY A 268 23.93 -1.43 15.01
C GLY A 268 23.46 -0.45 13.94
N LEU A 269 22.62 0.52 14.32
CA LEU A 269 22.03 1.51 13.39
C LEU A 269 23.08 2.23 12.54
N THR A 270 24.14 2.74 13.18
CA THR A 270 25.22 3.46 12.48
C THR A 270 25.89 2.58 11.44
N GLN A 271 26.22 1.34 11.80
CA GLN A 271 26.86 0.39 10.89
C GLN A 271 25.95 0.07 9.70
N LYS A 272 24.65 -0.18 9.94
CA LYS A 272 23.68 -0.40 8.88
C LYS A 272 23.57 0.77 7.90
N LEU A 273 23.58 2.00 8.41
CA LEU A 273 23.56 3.20 7.56
C LEU A 273 24.88 3.37 6.78
N THR A 274 26.02 3.04 7.40
CA THR A 274 27.32 3.03 6.72
C THR A 274 27.34 2.03 5.58
N LEU A 275 26.80 0.81 5.78
CA LEU A 275 26.69 -0.20 4.73
C LEU A 275 25.86 0.31 3.55
N TRP A 276 24.67 0.86 3.81
CA TRP A 276 23.85 1.49 2.75
C TRP A 276 24.60 2.58 1.99
N PHE A 277 25.38 3.42 2.69
CA PHE A 277 26.16 4.47 2.06
C PHE A 277 27.28 3.89 1.18
N GLN A 278 28.01 2.89 1.67
CA GLN A 278 29.05 2.18 0.93
C GLN A 278 28.47 1.51 -0.33
N ASP A 279 27.43 0.69 -0.18
CA ASP A 279 26.78 0.02 -1.31
C ASP A 279 26.23 1.03 -2.35
N SER A 280 25.79 2.22 -1.90
CA SER A 280 25.36 3.30 -2.78
C SER A 280 26.52 3.93 -3.55
N VAL A 281 27.66 4.15 -2.90
CA VAL A 281 28.88 4.68 -3.53
C VAL A 281 29.42 3.69 -4.56
N ASP A 282 29.48 2.40 -4.20
CA ASP A 282 29.96 1.33 -5.07
C ASP A 282 29.08 1.20 -6.32
N MET A 283 27.75 1.29 -6.17
CA MET A 283 26.83 1.32 -7.31
C MET A 283 27.09 2.53 -8.21
N VAL A 284 27.30 3.73 -7.65
CA VAL A 284 27.55 4.93 -8.45
C VAL A 284 28.88 4.85 -9.20
N GLN A 285 29.93 4.34 -8.57
CA GLN A 285 31.22 4.08 -9.21
C GLN A 285 31.09 3.06 -10.36
N GLY A 286 30.34 1.98 -10.14
CA GLY A 286 30.05 1.00 -11.19
C GLY A 286 29.27 1.58 -12.38
N LEU A 287 28.49 2.64 -12.18
CA LEU A 287 27.84 3.38 -13.27
C LEU A 287 28.81 4.32 -14.00
N THR A 288 29.79 4.92 -13.32
CA THR A 288 30.77 5.81 -13.97
C THR A 288 31.82 5.05 -14.79
N ASP A 289 32.12 3.80 -14.41
CA ASP A 289 33.19 2.99 -15.01
C ASP A 289 32.75 2.22 -16.27
N GLY A 290 31.58 2.55 -16.85
CA GLY A 290 31.11 1.99 -18.13
C GLY A 290 30.19 0.77 -18.03
N GLY A 291 29.85 0.31 -16.83
CA GLY A 291 28.88 -0.79 -16.59
C GLY A 291 27.40 -0.42 -16.74
N VAL A 292 27.10 0.73 -17.36
CA VAL A 292 25.76 1.35 -17.37
C VAL A 292 24.69 0.46 -17.99
N VAL A 293 25.00 -0.26 -19.07
CA VAL A 293 23.99 -1.01 -19.84
C VAL A 293 23.55 -2.29 -19.12
N SER A 294 24.49 -3.11 -18.62
CA SER A 294 24.17 -4.34 -17.89
C SER A 294 23.50 -4.04 -16.54
N ASN A 295 23.95 -2.99 -15.85
CA ASN A 295 23.38 -2.57 -14.57
C ASN A 295 21.99 -1.96 -14.76
N ALA A 296 21.78 -1.10 -15.77
CA ALA A 296 20.46 -0.51 -16.06
C ALA A 296 19.41 -1.57 -16.44
N GLN A 297 19.80 -2.59 -17.20
CA GLN A 297 18.89 -3.68 -17.60
C GLN A 297 18.51 -4.56 -16.39
N THR A 298 19.47 -4.85 -15.50
CA THR A 298 19.23 -5.58 -14.25
C THR A 298 18.35 -4.79 -13.27
N VAL A 299 18.58 -3.47 -13.14
CA VAL A 299 17.78 -2.54 -12.33
C VAL A 299 16.34 -2.50 -12.84
N SER A 300 16.17 -2.31 -14.16
CA SER A 300 14.85 -2.21 -14.80
C SER A 300 14.05 -3.51 -14.62
N THR A 301 14.67 -4.66 -14.89
CA THR A 301 14.01 -5.98 -14.77
C THR A 301 13.59 -6.29 -13.33
N SER A 302 14.41 -5.92 -12.35
CA SER A 302 14.10 -6.15 -10.92
C SER A 302 12.96 -5.26 -10.40
N ALA A 303 12.85 -4.03 -10.90
CA ALA A 303 11.78 -3.11 -10.51
C ALA A 303 10.45 -3.46 -11.20
N THR A 304 10.51 -3.85 -12.47
CA THR A 304 9.33 -4.16 -13.30
C THR A 304 8.71 -5.52 -12.96
N SER A 305 9.52 -6.53 -12.62
CA SER A 305 9.03 -7.83 -12.16
C SER A 305 8.19 -7.76 -10.88
N ARG A 306 8.41 -6.75 -10.02
CA ARG A 306 7.56 -6.50 -8.84
C ARG A 306 6.20 -5.92 -9.17
N LEU A 307 6.05 -5.32 -10.34
CA LEU A 307 4.77 -4.81 -10.82
C LEU A 307 3.97 -5.87 -11.58
N ASP A 308 4.53 -7.06 -11.80
CA ASP A 308 3.96 -8.07 -12.67
C ASP A 308 2.95 -8.99 -11.97
N LEU A 309 1.79 -8.43 -11.60
CA LEU A 309 0.65 -9.22 -11.15
C LEU A 309 -0.15 -9.82 -12.31
N LEU A 310 0.01 -9.26 -13.52
CA LEU A 310 -0.64 -9.78 -14.72
C LEU A 310 -0.22 -11.23 -14.98
N HIS A 311 1.08 -11.48 -15.19
CA HIS A 311 1.54 -12.81 -15.57
C HIS A 311 1.42 -13.80 -14.40
N ALA A 312 1.49 -13.32 -13.15
CA ALA A 312 1.15 -14.13 -11.99
C ALA A 312 -0.32 -14.60 -12.04
N PHE A 313 -1.24 -13.74 -12.48
CA PHE A 313 -2.64 -14.14 -12.67
C PHE A 313 -2.82 -15.06 -13.88
N VAL A 314 -2.10 -14.82 -15.00
CA VAL A 314 -2.16 -15.72 -16.16
C VAL A 314 -1.72 -17.14 -15.80
N LEU A 315 -0.67 -17.28 -14.98
CA LEU A 315 -0.25 -18.58 -14.45
C LEU A 315 -1.38 -19.27 -13.69
N VAL A 316 -2.02 -18.56 -12.76
CA VAL A 316 -3.12 -19.12 -11.96
C VAL A 316 -4.32 -19.49 -12.82
N ASP A 317 -4.68 -18.63 -13.79
CA ASP A 317 -5.80 -18.82 -14.71
C ASP A 317 -5.58 -19.99 -15.68
N THR A 318 -4.35 -20.26 -16.08
CA THR A 318 -4.04 -21.38 -17.01
C THR A 318 -4.02 -22.73 -16.31
N VAL A 319 -3.60 -22.80 -15.05
CA VAL A 319 -3.50 -24.08 -14.33
C VAL A 319 -4.74 -24.40 -13.48
N THR A 320 -5.62 -23.42 -13.21
CA THR A 320 -6.82 -23.59 -12.38
C THR A 320 -8.10 -23.57 -13.23
N PRO A 321 -9.00 -24.56 -13.11
CA PRO A 321 -9.05 -25.62 -12.10
C PRO A 321 -8.44 -26.96 -12.53
N GLU A 322 -7.93 -27.08 -13.76
CA GLU A 322 -7.59 -28.38 -14.36
C GLU A 322 -6.41 -29.08 -13.68
N SER A 323 -5.31 -28.36 -13.43
CA SER A 323 -4.11 -28.89 -12.78
C SER A 323 -4.12 -28.61 -11.27
N VAL A 324 -4.57 -27.42 -10.89
CA VAL A 324 -4.74 -27.01 -9.49
C VAL A 324 -6.24 -26.80 -9.26
N PRO A 325 -6.92 -27.65 -8.46
CA PRO A 325 -8.32 -27.42 -8.12
C PRO A 325 -8.52 -26.08 -7.42
N TYR A 326 -9.73 -25.53 -7.52
CA TYR A 326 -10.10 -24.35 -6.73
C TYR A 326 -9.83 -24.57 -5.25
N LEU A 327 -9.19 -23.59 -4.61
CA LEU A 327 -8.76 -23.69 -3.20
C LEU A 327 -9.93 -23.64 -2.21
N GLY A 328 -11.15 -23.32 -2.67
CA GLY A 328 -12.37 -23.39 -1.84
C GLY A 328 -12.36 -22.49 -0.62
N GLY A 329 -11.59 -21.40 -0.64
CA GLY A 329 -11.45 -20.49 0.50
C GLY A 329 -10.22 -20.76 1.38
N GLY A 330 -9.35 -21.72 1.03
CA GLY A 330 -8.18 -22.10 1.83
C GLY A 330 -7.26 -20.92 2.20
N SER A 331 -7.08 -19.93 1.31
CA SER A 331 -6.31 -18.72 1.64
C SER A 331 -7.12 -17.70 2.46
N TYR A 332 -8.44 -17.68 2.32
CA TYR A 332 -9.34 -16.80 3.07
C TYR A 332 -9.60 -17.26 4.50
N VAL A 333 -9.34 -18.52 4.84
CA VAL A 333 -9.41 -18.99 6.25
C VAL A 333 -8.48 -18.16 7.15
N TYR A 334 -7.32 -17.74 6.64
CA TYR A 334 -6.39 -16.87 7.36
C TYR A 334 -6.97 -15.48 7.67
N LEU A 335 -7.97 -15.03 6.90
CA LEU A 335 -8.71 -13.82 7.25
C LEU A 335 -9.44 -14.01 8.57
N ALA A 336 -10.10 -15.15 8.79
CA ALA A 336 -10.81 -15.42 10.06
C ALA A 336 -9.83 -15.37 11.26
N TYR A 337 -8.63 -15.92 11.11
CA TYR A 337 -7.60 -15.85 12.15
C TYR A 337 -7.15 -14.41 12.45
N SER A 338 -7.23 -13.52 11.48
CA SER A 338 -6.85 -12.12 11.67
C SER A 338 -7.78 -11.36 12.63
N TRP A 339 -9.04 -11.79 12.79
CA TRP A 339 -10.01 -11.13 13.68
C TRP A 339 -9.76 -11.39 15.16
N VAL A 340 -9.12 -12.52 15.50
CA VAL A 340 -8.79 -12.87 16.89
C VAL A 340 -7.49 -12.17 17.29
N PRO A 341 -7.46 -11.23 18.25
CA PRO A 341 -6.21 -10.60 18.66
C PRO A 341 -5.17 -11.61 19.13
N ARG A 342 -3.88 -11.37 18.85
CA ARG A 342 -2.79 -12.27 19.31
C ARG A 342 -2.78 -12.42 20.84
N LEU A 343 -3.30 -11.43 21.59
CA LEU A 343 -3.45 -11.53 23.05
C LEU A 343 -4.35 -12.69 23.49
N LEU A 344 -5.41 -12.98 22.73
CA LEU A 344 -6.35 -14.07 23.03
C LEU A 344 -5.88 -15.41 22.46
N TRP A 345 -5.18 -15.39 21.32
CA TRP A 345 -4.61 -16.59 20.70
C TRP A 345 -3.16 -16.34 20.24
N PRO A 346 -2.18 -16.53 21.14
CA PRO A 346 -0.77 -16.23 20.85
C PRO A 346 -0.19 -17.09 19.72
N GLY A 347 -0.51 -18.38 19.70
CA GLY A 347 -0.01 -19.37 18.73
C GLY A 347 -0.80 -19.46 17.43
N LYS A 348 -1.60 -18.44 17.07
CA LYS A 348 -2.40 -18.47 15.84
C LYS A 348 -1.52 -18.40 14.59
N PRO A 349 -1.95 -19.01 13.46
CA PRO A 349 -1.27 -18.88 12.18
C PRO A 349 -1.09 -17.42 11.76
N ASP A 350 -0.01 -17.12 11.05
CA ASP A 350 0.26 -15.76 10.57
C ASP A 350 -0.59 -15.46 9.33
N ALA A 351 -1.01 -14.20 9.16
CA ALA A 351 -1.72 -13.81 7.94
C ALA A 351 -0.81 -13.92 6.70
N SER A 352 0.51 -13.79 6.88
CA SER A 352 1.51 -14.00 5.83
C SER A 352 1.58 -15.45 5.33
N ASP A 353 1.10 -16.43 6.12
CA ASP A 353 1.01 -17.82 5.67
C ASP A 353 0.04 -18.01 4.51
N ALA A 354 -0.95 -17.13 4.35
CA ALA A 354 -1.83 -17.13 3.18
C ALA A 354 -1.04 -16.82 1.88
N ASN A 355 -0.08 -15.89 1.93
CA ASN A 355 0.80 -15.62 0.79
C ASN A 355 1.70 -16.83 0.51
N ASN A 356 2.29 -17.42 1.56
CA ASN A 356 3.16 -18.58 1.41
C ASN A 356 2.40 -19.76 0.80
N HIS A 357 1.19 -20.03 1.29
CA HIS A 357 0.33 -21.10 0.77
C HIS A 357 0.05 -20.91 -0.73
N LEU A 358 -0.37 -19.71 -1.14
CA LEU A 358 -0.59 -19.39 -2.55
C LEU A 358 0.71 -19.51 -3.37
N ALA A 359 1.81 -18.92 -2.90
CA ALA A 359 3.07 -18.92 -3.63
C ALA A 359 3.68 -20.32 -3.79
N LEU A 360 3.57 -21.18 -2.78
CA LEU A 360 4.00 -22.58 -2.84
C LEU A 360 3.12 -23.39 -3.81
N THR A 361 1.80 -23.20 -3.76
CA THR A 361 0.84 -23.93 -4.61
C THR A 361 1.11 -23.69 -6.09
N TYR A 362 1.41 -22.46 -6.47
CA TYR A 362 1.67 -22.08 -7.86
C TYR A 362 3.17 -22.06 -8.23
N GLY A 363 4.05 -22.65 -7.40
CA GLY A 363 5.47 -22.76 -7.72
C GLY A 363 6.21 -21.42 -7.85
N ARG A 364 5.73 -20.38 -7.18
CA ARG A 364 6.34 -19.04 -7.14
C ARG A 364 7.35 -18.90 -6.01
N LEU A 365 7.31 -19.81 -5.04
CA LEU A 365 8.22 -19.90 -3.91
C LEU A 365 8.52 -21.38 -3.68
N SER A 366 9.75 -21.73 -3.30
CA SER A 366 10.09 -23.05 -2.79
C SER A 366 10.03 -23.08 -1.26
N GLN A 367 9.90 -24.28 -0.66
CA GLN A 367 9.86 -24.41 0.80
C GLN A 367 11.12 -23.84 1.50
N SER A 368 12.28 -23.91 0.84
CA SER A 368 13.54 -23.36 1.35
C SER A 368 13.61 -21.82 1.28
N GLN A 369 12.72 -21.18 0.54
CA GLN A 369 12.63 -19.71 0.41
C GLN A 369 11.58 -19.10 1.34
N VAL A 370 10.80 -19.92 2.05
CA VAL A 370 9.83 -19.45 3.05
C VAL A 370 10.56 -18.73 4.17
N GLY A 371 10.18 -17.48 4.44
CA GLY A 371 10.77 -16.63 5.47
C GLY A 371 11.88 -15.69 4.99
N SER A 372 12.54 -15.98 3.87
CA SER A 372 13.55 -15.09 3.25
C SER A 372 12.97 -14.20 2.16
N ALA A 373 11.96 -14.69 1.44
CA ALA A 373 11.22 -13.94 0.43
C ALA A 373 9.70 -14.06 0.65
N GLN A 374 8.98 -12.96 0.44
CA GLN A 374 7.52 -12.97 0.36
C GLN A 374 7.11 -12.63 -1.06
N VAL A 375 6.41 -13.56 -1.71
CA VAL A 375 5.82 -13.39 -3.04
C VAL A 375 4.31 -13.48 -2.87
N GLY A 376 3.61 -12.39 -3.16
CA GLY A 376 2.15 -12.41 -3.22
C GLY A 376 1.66 -12.50 -4.67
N LEU A 377 0.47 -13.06 -4.86
CA LEU A 377 -0.17 -13.20 -6.18
C LEU A 377 -1.15 -12.06 -6.50
N GLY A 378 -1.44 -11.22 -5.50
CA GLY A 378 -2.46 -10.19 -5.55
C GLY A 378 -3.88 -10.70 -5.31
N GLN A 379 -4.76 -9.76 -4.96
CA GLN A 379 -6.10 -10.06 -4.45
C GLN A 379 -7.08 -10.59 -5.51
N VAL A 380 -6.99 -10.08 -6.74
CA VAL A 380 -7.81 -10.56 -7.87
C VAL A 380 -7.46 -12.02 -8.18
N THR A 381 -6.17 -12.30 -8.29
CA THR A 381 -5.63 -13.65 -8.52
C THR A 381 -6.02 -14.62 -7.41
N GLU A 382 -5.90 -14.20 -6.14
CA GLU A 382 -6.34 -15.00 -4.99
C GLU A 382 -7.83 -15.33 -5.06
N ALA A 383 -8.67 -14.35 -5.41
CA ALA A 383 -10.11 -14.56 -5.52
C ALA A 383 -10.46 -15.58 -6.60
N TYR A 384 -9.76 -15.53 -7.74
CA TYR A 384 -9.90 -16.52 -8.81
C TYR A 384 -9.39 -17.91 -8.38
N ALA A 385 -8.22 -18.00 -7.76
CA ALA A 385 -7.66 -19.27 -7.27
C ALA A 385 -8.61 -20.00 -6.31
N ASN A 386 -9.40 -19.27 -5.53
CA ASN A 386 -10.33 -19.86 -4.57
C ASN A 386 -11.69 -20.21 -5.16
N PHE A 387 -12.28 -19.33 -5.99
CA PHE A 387 -13.68 -19.47 -6.41
C PHE A 387 -13.94 -19.08 -7.88
N GLY A 388 -12.90 -19.01 -8.70
CA GLY A 388 -12.98 -18.61 -10.11
C GLY A 388 -13.56 -17.22 -10.32
N ILE A 389 -14.28 -17.04 -11.42
CA ILE A 389 -14.88 -15.75 -11.82
C ILE A 389 -15.83 -15.21 -10.75
N PHE A 390 -16.60 -16.09 -10.10
CA PHE A 390 -17.50 -15.70 -9.03
C PHE A 390 -16.74 -15.10 -7.84
N GLY A 391 -15.61 -15.70 -7.47
CA GLY A 391 -14.69 -15.16 -6.46
C GLY A 391 -14.22 -13.77 -6.81
N VAL A 392 -13.73 -13.58 -8.04
CA VAL A 392 -13.26 -12.28 -8.53
C VAL A 392 -14.34 -11.20 -8.38
N LEU A 393 -15.57 -11.47 -8.82
CA LEU A 393 -16.65 -10.49 -8.74
C LEU A 393 -17.05 -10.19 -7.29
N LEU A 394 -17.25 -11.24 -6.48
CA LEU A 394 -17.75 -11.12 -5.11
C LEU A 394 -16.71 -10.48 -4.18
N ILE A 395 -15.48 -10.99 -4.15
CA ILE A 395 -14.45 -10.50 -3.23
C ILE A 395 -14.07 -9.06 -3.57
N MET A 396 -13.91 -8.73 -4.85
CA MET A 396 -13.59 -7.38 -5.26
C MET A 396 -14.74 -6.41 -4.98
N ALA A 397 -16.01 -6.85 -5.12
CA ALA A 397 -17.16 -6.05 -4.68
C ALA A 397 -17.11 -5.77 -3.17
N LEU A 398 -16.86 -6.80 -2.34
CA LEU A 398 -16.74 -6.66 -0.89
C LEU A 398 -15.62 -5.70 -0.48
N GLN A 399 -14.48 -5.73 -1.19
CA GLN A 399 -13.41 -4.75 -1.00
C GLN A 399 -13.87 -3.33 -1.35
N GLY A 400 -14.60 -3.15 -2.45
CA GLY A 400 -15.19 -1.85 -2.83
C GLY A 400 -16.14 -1.31 -1.78
N VAL A 401 -17.01 -2.18 -1.23
CA VAL A 401 -17.89 -1.85 -0.10
C VAL A 401 -17.08 -1.38 1.11
N MET A 402 -16.05 -2.13 1.49
CA MET A 402 -15.18 -1.78 2.61
C MET A 402 -14.46 -0.44 2.39
N TYR A 403 -13.84 -0.21 1.24
CA TYR A 403 -13.18 1.06 0.95
C TYR A 403 -14.16 2.24 1.00
N SER A 404 -15.41 2.03 0.59
CA SER A 404 -16.45 3.04 0.72
C SER A 404 -16.76 3.34 2.19
N PHE A 405 -16.91 2.33 3.04
CA PHE A 405 -17.10 2.53 4.47
C PHE A 405 -15.93 3.30 5.10
N LEU A 406 -14.68 2.90 4.83
CA LEU A 406 -13.51 3.58 5.37
C LEU A 406 -13.43 5.05 4.92
N ASN A 407 -13.70 5.31 3.64
CA ASN A 407 -13.75 6.66 3.10
C ASN A 407 -14.83 7.50 3.78
N LEU A 408 -16.05 6.96 3.95
CA LEU A 408 -17.15 7.70 4.58
C LEU A 408 -16.91 7.95 6.08
N LEU A 409 -16.31 6.99 6.79
CA LEU A 409 -16.05 7.08 8.23
C LEU A 409 -14.91 8.05 8.56
N LEU A 410 -13.84 8.06 7.78
CA LEU A 410 -12.57 8.72 8.17
C LEU A 410 -12.16 9.88 7.25
N ASN A 411 -12.50 9.85 5.96
CA ASN A 411 -12.03 10.84 4.97
C ASN A 411 -12.97 12.05 4.90
N SER A 412 -13.28 12.64 6.05
CA SER A 412 -14.09 13.85 6.12
C SER A 412 -13.21 15.11 6.01
N ALA A 413 -13.62 16.09 5.20
CA ALA A 413 -12.84 17.31 4.99
C ALA A 413 -12.66 18.18 6.25
N ARG A 414 -13.46 17.93 7.29
CA ARG A 414 -13.42 18.65 8.57
C ARG A 414 -12.49 18.00 9.60
N SER A 415 -12.23 16.69 9.48
CA SER A 415 -11.46 15.95 10.48
C SER A 415 -10.01 15.74 10.07
N GLU A 416 -9.09 16.51 10.65
CA GLU A 416 -7.65 16.32 10.40
C GLU A 416 -7.15 14.99 10.96
N GLY A 417 -7.64 14.55 12.13
CA GLY A 417 -7.28 13.27 12.74
C GLY A 417 -7.84 12.07 11.98
N GLY A 418 -9.11 12.10 11.56
CA GLY A 418 -9.70 11.03 10.75
C GLY A 418 -8.96 10.83 9.43
N VAL A 419 -8.65 11.93 8.74
CA VAL A 419 -7.88 11.94 7.49
C VAL A 419 -6.45 11.42 7.68
N ALA A 420 -5.79 11.77 8.78
CA ALA A 420 -4.44 11.30 9.09
C ALA A 420 -4.39 9.79 9.32
N ILE A 421 -5.33 9.24 10.11
CA ILE A 421 -5.45 7.79 10.30
C ILE A 421 -5.76 7.10 8.97
N TYR A 422 -6.74 7.63 8.23
CA TYR A 422 -7.13 7.08 6.93
C TYR A 422 -5.93 6.97 6.00
N LEU A 423 -5.14 8.03 5.90
CA LEU A 423 -3.97 8.03 5.03
C LEU A 423 -2.87 7.09 5.52
N ALA A 424 -2.51 7.12 6.81
CA ALA A 424 -1.48 6.26 7.37
C ALA A 424 -1.80 4.76 7.13
N GLN A 425 -3.07 4.38 7.26
CA GLN A 425 -3.52 3.03 6.98
C GLN A 425 -3.58 2.74 5.48
N MET A 426 -4.19 3.62 4.67
CA MET A 426 -4.41 3.37 3.25
C MET A 426 -3.11 3.39 2.41
N VAL A 427 -2.04 4.04 2.87
CA VAL A 427 -0.74 3.95 2.20
C VAL A 427 -0.16 2.54 2.31
N TRP A 428 -0.32 1.89 3.46
CA TRP A 428 0.05 0.47 3.61
C TRP A 428 -0.79 -0.44 2.69
N PHE A 429 -2.06 -0.07 2.47
CA PHE A 429 -2.92 -0.76 1.50
C PHE A 429 -2.40 -0.71 0.07
N LEU A 430 -1.91 0.46 -0.34
CA LEU A 430 -1.41 0.66 -1.68
C LEU A 430 -0.23 -0.28 -1.99
N ASN A 431 0.64 -0.52 -1.00
CA ASN A 431 1.75 -1.47 -1.14
C ASN A 431 1.29 -2.94 -1.08
N GLY A 432 0.21 -3.23 -0.35
CA GLY A 432 -0.25 -4.60 -0.14
C GLY A 432 -1.15 -5.17 -1.25
N ILE A 433 -1.43 -4.47 -2.35
CA ILE A 433 -2.29 -4.98 -3.44
C ILE A 433 -1.73 -6.27 -4.08
N GLY A 434 -0.41 -6.42 -4.09
CA GLY A 434 0.26 -7.65 -4.48
C GLY A 434 0.21 -8.76 -3.43
N SER A 435 -0.25 -8.49 -2.21
CA SER A 435 -0.38 -9.45 -1.11
C SER A 435 -1.78 -10.06 -1.03
N SER A 436 -1.93 -11.06 -0.17
CA SER A 436 -3.21 -11.71 0.11
C SER A 436 -4.17 -10.78 0.83
N THR A 437 -5.45 -11.08 0.64
CA THR A 437 -6.58 -10.38 1.25
C THR A 437 -6.53 -10.49 2.77
N ALA A 438 -6.06 -11.62 3.33
CA ALA A 438 -5.91 -11.82 4.76
C ALA A 438 -4.93 -10.83 5.40
N ILE A 439 -3.78 -10.59 4.77
CA ILE A 439 -2.76 -9.64 5.26
C ILE A 439 -3.34 -8.22 5.28
N LEU A 440 -3.94 -7.82 4.16
CA LEU A 440 -4.50 -6.47 4.01
C LEU A 440 -5.63 -6.24 5.01
N LEU A 441 -6.71 -7.01 4.91
CA LEU A 441 -7.91 -6.80 5.74
C LEU A 441 -7.64 -7.01 7.23
N GLY A 442 -6.81 -8.00 7.58
CA GLY A 442 -6.36 -8.20 8.95
C GLY A 442 -5.64 -6.98 9.51
N GLY A 443 -4.82 -6.31 8.69
CA GLY A 443 -4.16 -5.07 9.04
C GLY A 443 -5.11 -3.89 9.30
N ILE A 444 -6.24 -3.80 8.60
CA ILE A 444 -7.26 -2.76 8.88
C ILE A 444 -7.85 -2.97 10.25
N VAL A 445 -8.45 -4.13 10.50
CA VAL A 445 -9.22 -4.36 11.73
C VAL A 445 -8.30 -4.15 12.93
N GLN A 446 -7.09 -4.70 12.85
CA GLN A 446 -6.13 -4.63 13.92
C GLN A 446 -5.47 -3.25 14.05
N GLY A 447 -5.21 -2.50 12.98
CA GLY A 447 -4.50 -1.22 13.05
C GLY A 447 -5.41 0.00 13.17
N LEU A 448 -6.59 -0.03 12.54
CA LEU A 448 -7.50 1.10 12.46
C LEU A 448 -8.19 1.37 13.78
N LEU A 449 -8.84 0.35 14.37
CA LEU A 449 -9.59 0.51 15.61
C LEU A 449 -8.69 1.03 16.74
N PRO A 450 -7.50 0.45 17.00
CA PRO A 450 -6.62 0.97 18.04
C PRO A 450 -6.10 2.37 17.73
N SER A 451 -5.81 2.70 16.48
CA SER A 451 -5.36 4.06 16.12
C SER A 451 -6.45 5.10 16.41
N VAL A 452 -7.72 4.79 16.11
CA VAL A 452 -8.86 5.63 16.47
C VAL A 452 -8.99 5.76 17.99
N LEU A 453 -8.86 4.67 18.73
CA LEU A 453 -8.94 4.68 20.19
C LEU A 453 -7.81 5.51 20.82
N ILE A 454 -6.57 5.34 20.34
CA ILE A 454 -5.40 6.10 20.82
C ILE A 454 -5.61 7.60 20.58
N LEU A 455 -6.00 8.01 19.37
CA LEU A 455 -6.23 9.43 19.07
C LEU A 455 -7.43 10.01 19.83
N LYS A 456 -8.48 9.21 20.08
CA LYS A 456 -9.62 9.63 20.92
C LYS A 456 -9.21 10.03 22.34
N VAL A 457 -8.17 9.42 22.93
CA VAL A 457 -7.67 9.81 24.27
C VAL A 457 -7.20 11.27 24.29
N PHE A 458 -6.72 11.80 23.16
CA PHE A 458 -6.21 13.16 23.05
C PHE A 458 -7.28 14.18 22.62
N VAL A 459 -8.43 13.74 22.15
CA VAL A 459 -9.56 14.61 21.77
C VAL A 459 -10.46 14.81 23.00
N SER A 460 -10.73 16.06 23.39
CA SER A 460 -11.68 16.34 24.46
C SER A 460 -13.12 16.13 23.98
N THR A 461 -13.95 15.54 24.85
CA THR A 461 -15.39 15.32 24.66
C THR A 461 -16.22 16.61 24.51
N GLU A 462 -15.60 17.79 24.56
CA GLU A 462 -16.29 19.08 24.45
C GLU A 462 -16.84 19.35 23.04
N SER A 463 -16.29 18.73 21.99
CA SER A 463 -16.83 18.87 20.63
C SER A 463 -18.22 18.24 20.47
N PHE A 464 -18.59 17.28 21.34
CA PHE A 464 -19.91 16.65 21.34
C PHE A 464 -21.00 17.55 21.95
N ARG A 465 -20.63 18.56 22.75
CA ARG A 465 -21.57 19.36 23.54
C ARG A 465 -22.13 20.56 22.77
N GLN A 466 -21.43 21.06 21.76
CA GLN A 466 -21.89 22.21 20.95
C GLN A 466 -23.03 21.84 19.97
N ASP A 467 -23.12 20.59 19.53
CA ASP A 467 -24.23 20.12 18.67
C ASP A 467 -25.54 19.96 19.45
N THR A 468 -25.48 19.66 20.76
CA THR A 468 -26.67 19.59 21.64
C THR A 468 -27.16 20.95 22.13
N VAL A 469 -26.28 21.96 22.25
CA VAL A 469 -26.68 23.30 22.74
C VAL A 469 -27.24 24.17 21.60
N SER A 470 -26.77 23.99 20.36
CA SER A 470 -27.33 24.68 19.18
C SER A 470 -28.70 24.13 18.74
N THR A 471 -29.02 22.89 19.10
CA THR A 471 -30.36 22.31 18.90
C THR A 471 -31.33 22.61 20.05
N GLY A 472 -30.83 22.84 21.28
CA GLY A 472 -31.66 23.25 22.42
C GLY A 472 -32.11 24.71 22.39
N SER A 473 -31.26 25.63 21.92
CA SER A 473 -31.58 27.07 21.87
C SER A 473 -32.49 27.48 20.71
N ALA A 474 -32.65 26.63 19.69
CA ALA A 474 -33.56 26.87 18.57
C ALA A 474 -35.01 26.40 18.85
N VAL A 475 -35.24 25.66 19.95
CA VAL A 475 -36.57 25.14 20.32
C VAL A 475 -37.27 26.03 21.36
N GLU A 476 -36.57 26.95 22.01
CA GLU A 476 -37.16 27.90 22.99
C GLU A 476 -37.59 29.26 22.39
N LEU A 477 -37.49 29.45 21.07
CA LEU A 477 -37.88 30.69 20.38
C LEU A 477 -38.73 30.47 19.12
N ALA A 478 -39.53 29.41 19.09
CA ALA A 478 -40.54 29.18 18.03
C ALA A 478 -41.94 28.98 18.62
#